data_AF-A0A968MIN3-F1
#
_entry.id   AF-A0A968MIN3-F1
#
_cell.length_a   1.000
_cell.length_b   1.000
_cell.length_c   1.000
_cell.angle_alpha   90.00
_cell.angle_beta   90.00
_cell.angle_gamma   90.00
#
_symmetry.space_group_name_H-M   'P 1'
#
loop_
_entity.id
_entity.type
_entity.pdbx_description
1 polymer ?
#
loop_
_entity_poly.entity_id
_entity_poly.type
_entity_poly.pdbx_seq_one_letter_code
_entity_poly.pdbx_strand_id
1 'polypeptide(L)'
;MTNPRPTWTSTSHVHVTPLWMNLTIFGLLMVLTGLTVWTAYLDLAPFDMLVALSIAVVKATLVVLFFMHVKYSSKLVMLVAATGFVFLVFMFAFPLSDVRTRDLPEAWPMTPVDVRSPLAPQAPGTTTRGRGSPANGSGSTGPGGV
;
A
#
# COMPACT_ATOMS: atom_id res chain seq x y z
N MET A 1 37.68 63.34 8.62
CA MET A 1 36.38 62.66 8.83
C MET A 1 36.45 61.28 8.18
N THR A 2 36.95 60.27 8.90
CA THR A 2 37.07 58.89 8.40
C THR A 2 35.88 58.09 8.90
N ASN A 3 34.97 57.73 7.99
CA ASN A 3 33.85 56.87 8.29
C ASN A 3 34.36 55.44 8.61
N PRO A 4 34.21 54.91 9.83
CA PRO A 4 34.57 53.53 10.09
C PRO A 4 33.59 52.61 9.36
N ARG A 5 34.13 51.69 8.55
CA ARG A 5 33.31 50.77 7.77
C ARG A 5 32.72 49.74 8.74
N PRO A 6 31.39 49.50 8.74
CA PRO A 6 30.82 48.44 9.56
C PRO A 6 31.39 47.09 9.08
N THR A 7 32.26 46.49 9.90
CA THR A 7 32.75 45.12 9.67
C THR A 7 31.64 44.18 10.12
N TRP A 8 30.75 43.84 9.19
CA TRP A 8 29.75 42.81 9.38
C TRP A 8 30.45 41.48 9.61
N THR A 9 30.72 41.15 10.87
CA THR A 9 31.14 39.82 11.29
C THR A 9 29.91 38.92 11.19
N SER A 10 29.88 38.09 10.16
CA SER A 10 28.89 37.02 10.02
C SER A 10 29.03 36.05 11.20
N THR A 11 28.22 36.22 12.24
CA THR A 11 28.04 35.21 13.28
C THR A 11 27.14 34.12 12.71
N SER A 12 27.74 33.04 12.23
CA SER A 12 27.04 31.80 11.90
C SER A 12 26.58 31.12 13.20
N HIS A 13 25.39 31.48 13.69
CA HIS A 13 24.72 30.72 14.74
C HIS A 13 24.29 29.37 14.18
N VAL A 14 25.15 28.36 14.33
CA VAL A 14 24.85 26.97 13.96
C VAL A 14 23.68 26.46 14.82
N HIS A 15 22.48 26.41 14.25
CA HIS A 15 21.31 25.75 14.84
C HIS A 15 21.43 24.24 14.60
N VAL A 16 22.25 23.57 15.42
CA VAL A 16 22.33 22.11 15.46
C VAL A 16 21.20 21.58 16.34
N THR A 17 20.25 20.89 15.72
CA THR A 17 19.37 19.99 16.47
C THR A 17 20.25 18.89 17.09
N PRO A 18 20.11 18.60 18.39
CA PRO A 18 21.00 17.67 19.06
C PRO A 18 20.87 16.27 18.44
N LEU A 19 21.97 15.74 17.89
CA LEU A 19 22.03 14.40 17.28
C LEU A 19 21.48 13.31 18.20
N TRP A 20 21.63 13.49 19.51
CA TRP A 20 21.12 12.58 20.54
C TRP A 20 19.60 12.39 20.50
N MET A 21 18.85 13.44 20.18
CA MET A 21 17.39 13.31 20.03
C MET A 21 17.07 12.43 18.82
N ASN A 22 17.69 12.70 17.66
CA ASN A 22 17.48 11.91 16.44
C ASN A 22 17.89 10.44 16.62
N LEU A 23 18.98 10.16 17.32
CA LEU A 23 19.44 8.79 17.62
C LEU A 23 18.48 8.03 18.56
N THR A 24 17.88 8.70 19.52
CA THR A 24 16.91 8.09 20.44
C THR A 24 15.65 7.67 19.67
N ILE A 25 15.14 8.55 18.79
CA ILE A 25 13.99 8.22 17.93
C ILE A 25 14.36 7.15 16.89
N PHE A 26 15.56 7.17 16.34
CA PHE A 26 16.05 6.10 15.45
C PHE A 26 15.99 4.73 16.15
N GLY A 27 16.43 4.64 17.42
CA GLY A 27 16.30 3.43 18.23
C GLY A 27 14.85 2.98 18.40
N LEU A 28 13.94 3.92 18.71
CA LEU A 28 12.51 3.63 18.85
C LEU A 28 11.88 3.11 17.55
N LEU A 29 12.28 3.66 16.40
CA LEU A 29 11.85 3.19 15.07
C LEU A 29 12.40 1.80 14.74
N MET A 30 13.63 1.50 15.17
CA MET A 30 14.22 0.17 15.02
C MET A 30 13.44 -0.87 15.81
N VAL A 31 13.09 -0.57 17.06
CA VAL A 31 12.24 -1.45 17.90
C VAL A 31 10.88 -1.67 17.24
N LEU A 32 10.23 -0.60 16.77
CA LEU A 32 8.91 -0.73 16.13
C LEU A 32 8.98 -1.52 14.82
N THR A 33 10.09 -1.43 14.09
CA THR A 33 10.33 -2.23 12.87
C THR A 33 10.54 -3.70 13.23
N GLY A 34 11.33 -3.99 14.28
CA GLY A 34 11.48 -5.34 14.80
C GLY A 34 10.14 -5.92 15.24
N LEU A 35 9.28 -5.12 15.88
CA LEU A 35 7.93 -5.51 16.26
C LEU A 35 7.06 -5.81 15.03
N THR A 36 7.20 -5.05 13.94
CA THR A 36 6.44 -5.29 12.69
C THR A 36 6.84 -6.63 12.05
N VAL A 37 8.14 -6.92 12.04
CA VAL A 37 8.67 -8.21 11.55
C VAL A 37 8.21 -9.34 12.46
N TRP A 38 8.21 -9.11 13.78
CA TRP A 38 7.72 -10.09 14.75
C TRP A 38 6.23 -10.40 14.57
N THR A 39 5.39 -9.38 14.38
CA THR A 39 3.97 -9.58 14.12
C THR A 39 3.71 -10.32 12.81
N ALA A 40 4.57 -10.15 11.81
CA ALA A 40 4.46 -10.91 10.56
C ALA A 40 4.76 -12.41 10.71
N TYR A 41 5.41 -12.82 11.81
CA TYR A 41 5.59 -14.24 12.15
C TYR A 41 4.46 -14.80 13.02
N LEU A 42 3.57 -13.94 13.55
CA LEU A 42 2.38 -14.38 14.27
C LEU A 42 1.26 -14.56 13.26
N ASP A 43 0.81 -15.79 13.06
CA ASP A 43 -0.30 -16.14 12.15
C ASP A 43 -1.64 -15.65 12.73
N LEU A 44 -1.84 -14.33 12.72
CA LEU A 44 -3.05 -13.65 13.15
C LEU A 44 -4.01 -13.60 11.96
N ALA A 45 -4.59 -14.75 11.60
CA ALA A 45 -5.63 -14.86 10.57
C ALA A 45 -6.68 -13.71 10.65
N PRO A 46 -7.51 -13.52 9.61
CA PRO A 46 -7.92 -12.26 8.92
C PRO A 46 -7.48 -10.86 9.42
N PHE A 47 -6.98 -10.69 10.64
CA PHE A 47 -6.62 -9.42 11.25
C PHE A 47 -5.17 -9.01 11.02
N ASP A 48 -4.33 -9.87 10.45
CA ASP A 48 -2.92 -9.58 10.14
C ASP A 48 -2.76 -8.27 9.35
N MET A 49 -3.59 -8.09 8.31
CA MET A 49 -3.58 -6.86 7.51
C MET A 49 -3.92 -5.62 8.35
N LEU A 50 -4.85 -5.73 9.29
CA LEU A 50 -5.28 -4.61 10.13
C LEU A 50 -4.21 -4.28 11.19
N VAL A 51 -3.60 -5.31 11.77
CA VAL A 51 -2.51 -5.18 12.74
C VAL A 51 -1.27 -4.58 12.08
N ALA A 52 -0.82 -5.14 10.95
CA ALA A 52 0.31 -4.63 10.18
C ALA A 52 0.11 -3.15 9.77
N LEU A 53 -1.09 -2.80 9.30
CA LEU A 53 -1.43 -1.42 8.94
C LEU A 53 -1.40 -0.48 10.16
N SER A 54 -1.93 -0.91 11.30
CA SER A 54 -1.93 -0.10 12.52
C SER A 54 -0.51 0.23 13.00
N ILE A 55 0.39 -0.76 12.98
CA ILE A 55 1.80 -0.59 13.34
C ILE A 55 2.51 0.31 12.33
N ALA A 56 2.21 0.16 11.05
CA ALA A 56 2.74 1.01 9.99
C ALA A 56 2.32 2.49 10.16
N VAL A 57 1.05 2.74 10.51
CA VAL A 57 0.55 4.11 10.77
C VAL A 57 1.24 4.72 11.98
N VAL A 58 1.35 3.99 13.10
CA VAL A 58 2.05 4.46 14.30
C VAL A 58 3.51 4.82 13.97
N LYS A 59 4.20 3.96 13.21
CA LYS A 59 5.57 4.22 12.75
C LYS A 59 5.65 5.49 11.91
N ALA A 60 4.74 5.66 10.94
CA ALA A 60 4.69 6.83 10.09
C ALA A 60 4.45 8.13 10.89
N THR A 61 3.54 8.11 11.87
CA THR A 61 3.29 9.25 12.76
C THR A 61 4.53 9.62 13.57
N LEU A 62 5.26 8.64 14.13
CA LEU A 62 6.52 8.90 14.84
C LEU A 62 7.58 9.50 13.92
N VAL A 63 7.71 9.01 12.67
CA VAL A 63 8.65 9.60 11.70
C VAL A 63 8.30 11.06 11.41
N VAL A 64 7.04 11.38 11.14
CA VAL A 64 6.62 12.76 10.81
C VAL A 64 6.80 13.72 11.99
N LEU A 65 6.43 13.32 13.20
CA LEU A 65 6.54 14.21 14.37
C LEU A 65 8.00 14.50 14.75
N PHE A 66 8.87 13.49 14.69
CA PHE A 66 10.21 13.55 15.27
C PHE A 66 11.32 13.72 14.22
N PHE A 67 11.32 12.94 13.13
CA PHE A 67 12.36 13.02 12.09
C PHE A 67 12.21 14.26 11.18
N MET A 68 10.97 14.71 10.95
CA MET A 68 10.75 15.96 10.21
C MET A 68 10.78 17.22 11.10
N HIS A 69 11.08 17.08 12.40
CA HIS A 69 11.17 18.19 13.36
C HIS A 69 9.97 19.15 13.31
N VAL A 70 8.78 18.63 12.93
CA VAL A 70 7.57 19.42 12.72
C VAL A 70 7.17 20.18 13.98
N LYS A 71 7.38 19.56 15.16
CA LYS A 71 7.07 20.16 16.47
C LYS A 71 7.94 21.38 16.82
N TYR A 72 9.12 21.52 16.21
CA TYR A 72 10.08 22.57 16.53
C TYR A 72 10.35 23.53 15.35
N SER A 73 9.72 23.29 14.20
CA SER A 73 9.88 24.11 12.99
C SER A 73 8.78 25.17 12.88
N SER A 74 8.92 26.07 11.90
CA SER A 74 7.96 27.14 11.60
C SER A 74 6.53 26.61 11.43
N LYS A 75 5.53 27.38 11.87
CA LYS A 75 4.09 27.05 11.74
C LYS A 75 3.68 26.71 10.31
N LEU A 76 4.40 27.21 9.30
CA LEU A 76 4.17 26.89 7.89
C LEU A 76 4.49 25.42 7.57
N VAL A 77 5.58 24.88 8.11
CA VAL A 77 5.98 23.47 7.94
C VAL A 77 4.97 22.55 8.63
N MET A 78 4.49 22.95 9.82
CA MET A 78 3.44 22.22 10.53
C MET A 78 2.12 22.17 9.74
N LEU A 79 1.74 23.27 9.09
CA LEU A 79 0.52 23.32 8.29
C LEU A 79 0.61 22.45 7.04
N VAL A 80 1.75 22.48 6.33
CA VAL A 80 1.97 21.61 5.16
C VAL A 80 2.02 20.14 5.57
N ALA A 81 2.69 19.80 6.68
CA ALA A 81 2.73 18.43 7.20
C ALA A 81 1.35 17.93 7.64
N ALA A 82 0.55 18.77 8.31
CA ALA A 82 -0.81 18.44 8.71
C ALA A 82 -1.70 18.21 7.47
N THR A 83 -1.63 19.09 6.47
CA THR A 83 -2.37 18.93 5.21
C THR A 83 -1.97 17.65 4.49
N GLY A 84 -0.67 17.34 4.41
CA GLY A 84 -0.19 16.08 3.84
C GLY A 84 -0.70 14.84 4.59
N PHE A 85 -0.74 14.89 5.91
CA PHE A 85 -1.29 13.80 6.73
C PHE A 85 -2.79 13.61 6.51
N VAL A 86 -3.57 14.68 6.48
CA VAL A 86 -5.01 14.62 6.14
C VAL A 86 -5.20 14.02 4.75
N PHE A 87 -4.41 14.46 3.77
CA PHE A 87 -4.47 13.93 2.41
C PHE A 87 -4.12 12.44 2.34
N LEU A 88 -3.14 11.99 3.12
CA LEU A 88 -2.79 10.57 3.25
C LEU A 88 -3.97 9.75 3.79
N VAL A 89 -4.64 10.22 4.84
CA VAL A 89 -5.84 9.55 5.39
C VAL A 89 -6.92 9.44 4.32
N PHE A 90 -7.17 10.50 3.55
CA PHE A 90 -8.08 10.45 2.40
C PHE A 90 -7.64 9.42 1.35
N MET A 91 -6.35 9.36 1.04
CA MET A 91 -5.79 8.45 0.04
C MET A 91 -5.93 6.97 0.43
N PHE A 92 -6.02 6.64 1.73
CA PHE A 92 -6.34 5.27 2.17
C PHE A 92 -7.85 5.05 2.34
N ALA A 93 -8.56 5.98 2.95
CA ALA A 93 -9.99 5.83 3.22
C ALA A 93 -10.83 5.77 1.94
N PHE A 94 -10.46 6.57 0.92
CA PHE A 94 -11.21 6.66 -0.33
C PHE A 94 -11.13 5.38 -1.17
N PRO A 95 -9.95 4.80 -1.47
CA PRO A 95 -9.87 3.53 -2.19
C PRO A 95 -10.43 2.34 -1.41
N LEU A 96 -10.27 2.30 -0.08
CA LEU A 96 -10.88 1.25 0.73
C LEU A 96 -12.42 1.31 0.67
N SER A 97 -12.98 2.51 0.64
CA SER A 97 -14.43 2.71 0.47
C SER A 97 -14.89 2.39 -0.96
N ASP A 98 -14.10 2.77 -1.97
CA ASP A 98 -14.34 2.43 -3.38
C ASP A 98 -14.36 0.92 -3.59
N VAL A 99 -13.35 0.21 -3.09
CA VAL A 99 -13.28 -1.26 -3.18
C VAL A 99 -14.43 -1.94 -2.45
N ARG A 100 -14.87 -1.41 -1.30
CA ARG A 100 -16.06 -1.94 -0.60
C ARG A 100 -17.36 -1.74 -1.35
N THR A 101 -17.46 -0.66 -2.12
CA THR A 101 -18.68 -0.32 -2.89
C THR A 101 -18.68 -0.98 -4.26
N ARG A 102 -17.52 -1.45 -4.73
CA ARG A 102 -17.41 -2.23 -5.95
C ARG A 102 -17.92 -3.65 -5.71
N ASP A 103 -19.11 -3.92 -6.22
CA ASP A 103 -19.52 -5.28 -6.54
C ASP A 103 -18.61 -5.77 -7.67
N LEU A 104 -17.56 -6.50 -7.31
CA LEU A 104 -16.73 -7.20 -8.29
C LEU A 104 -17.67 -8.18 -9.00
N PRO A 105 -17.87 -8.11 -10.33
CA PRO A 105 -18.58 -9.17 -11.02
C PRO A 105 -17.80 -10.47 -10.73
N GLU A 106 -18.47 -11.46 -10.11
CA GLU A 106 -17.86 -12.73 -9.70
C GLU A 106 -17.18 -13.50 -10.84
N ALA A 107 -17.37 -13.05 -12.08
CA ALA A 107 -16.66 -13.56 -13.23
C ALA A 107 -16.21 -12.39 -14.09
N TRP A 108 -14.92 -12.03 -14.01
CA TRP A 108 -14.22 -11.85 -15.27
C TRP A 108 -14.35 -13.20 -16.00
N PRO A 109 -14.94 -13.25 -17.20
CA PRO A 109 -15.01 -14.48 -17.96
C PRO A 109 -13.57 -14.93 -18.23
N MET A 110 -13.07 -15.88 -17.44
CA MET A 110 -11.85 -16.64 -17.74
C MET A 110 -12.08 -17.55 -18.96
N THR A 111 -13.28 -17.51 -19.56
CA THR A 111 -13.51 -18.04 -20.90
C THR A 111 -12.64 -17.23 -21.86
N PRO A 112 -11.80 -17.89 -22.67
CA PRO A 112 -11.07 -17.21 -23.72
C PRO A 112 -12.05 -16.34 -24.52
N VAL A 113 -11.84 -15.01 -24.51
CA VAL A 113 -12.59 -14.11 -25.39
C VAL A 113 -12.26 -14.56 -26.79
N ASP A 114 -13.25 -15.16 -27.47
CA ASP A 114 -13.05 -15.64 -28.82
C ASP A 114 -12.92 -14.43 -29.76
N VAL A 115 -11.67 -14.04 -30.02
CA VAL A 115 -11.31 -12.91 -30.89
C VAL A 115 -11.77 -13.12 -32.33
N ARG A 116 -12.20 -14.35 -32.67
CA ARG A 116 -12.70 -14.71 -34.00
C ARG A 116 -14.14 -14.26 -34.23
N SER A 117 -14.90 -13.90 -33.18
CA SER A 117 -16.28 -13.43 -33.31
C SER A 117 -16.55 -12.20 -32.43
N PRO A 118 -16.03 -11.01 -32.79
CA PRO A 118 -16.11 -9.80 -31.95
C PRO A 118 -17.51 -9.22 -31.73
N LEU A 119 -18.52 -9.71 -32.45
CA LEU A 119 -19.88 -9.15 -32.50
C LEU A 119 -20.93 -10.05 -31.83
N ALA A 120 -20.53 -11.20 -31.29
CA ALA A 120 -21.45 -12.08 -30.56
C ALA A 120 -21.82 -11.44 -29.20
N PRO A 121 -23.13 -11.31 -28.86
CA PRO A 121 -23.54 -10.75 -27.59
C PRO A 121 -22.98 -11.57 -26.42
N GLN A 122 -22.12 -10.96 -25.61
CA GLN A 122 -21.63 -11.58 -24.38
C GLN A 122 -22.74 -11.50 -23.34
N ALA A 123 -23.56 -12.56 -23.25
CA ALA A 123 -24.63 -12.65 -22.27
C ALA A 123 -24.04 -12.73 -20.85
N PRO A 124 -24.50 -11.91 -19.89
CA PRO A 124 -24.05 -12.00 -18.51
C PRO A 124 -24.47 -13.34 -17.89
N GLY A 125 -23.48 -14.20 -17.60
CA GLY A 125 -23.65 -15.38 -16.75
C GLY A 125 -24.48 -16.53 -17.35
N THR A 126 -23.94 -17.27 -18.31
CA THR A 126 -24.39 -18.65 -18.57
C THR A 126 -23.22 -19.61 -18.54
N THR A 127 -22.98 -20.17 -17.35
CA THR A 127 -22.26 -21.44 -17.19
C THR A 127 -23.13 -22.54 -17.81
N THR A 128 -23.10 -22.69 -19.13
CA THR A 128 -23.53 -23.94 -19.75
C THR A 128 -22.33 -24.88 -19.73
N ARG A 129 -22.31 -25.68 -18.66
CA ARG A 129 -21.58 -26.95 -18.56
C ARG A 129 -21.76 -27.73 -19.86
N GLY A 130 -20.76 -27.66 -20.72
CA GLY A 130 -20.76 -28.28 -22.05
C GLY A 130 -19.36 -28.66 -22.51
N ARG A 131 -18.51 -29.13 -21.58
CA ARG A 131 -17.33 -29.91 -21.97
C ARG A 131 -17.84 -31.24 -22.50
N GLY A 132 -18.00 -31.33 -23.81
CA GLY A 132 -17.93 -32.60 -24.50
C GLY A 132 -16.58 -33.22 -24.18
N SER A 133 -16.55 -34.19 -23.27
CA SER A 133 -15.45 -35.14 -23.17
C SER A 133 -15.34 -35.84 -24.53
N PRO A 134 -14.22 -35.75 -25.26
CA PRO A 134 -13.95 -36.76 -26.26
C PRO A 134 -13.75 -38.06 -25.49
N ALA A 135 -14.65 -39.01 -25.72
CA ALA A 135 -14.55 -40.37 -25.23
C ALA A 135 -13.24 -40.99 -25.76
N ASN A 136 -12.17 -40.89 -24.98
CA ASN A 136 -11.03 -41.78 -25.09
C ASN A 136 -11.33 -42.99 -24.20
N GLY A 137 -12.01 -43.96 -24.78
CA GLY A 137 -12.32 -45.26 -24.21
C GLY A 137 -11.90 -46.35 -25.19
N SER A 138 -10.62 -46.68 -25.14
CA SER A 138 -10.04 -47.91 -25.65
C SER A 138 -10.88 -49.15 -25.23
N GLY A 139 -11.13 -50.04 -26.19
CA GLY A 139 -11.79 -51.35 -26.00
C GLY A 139 -12.32 -51.89 -27.33
N SER A 140 -11.47 -52.52 -28.14
CA SER A 140 -11.32 -53.98 -28.23
C SER A 140 -12.23 -54.64 -29.30
N THR A 141 -11.59 -55.02 -30.40
CA THR A 141 -11.73 -56.31 -31.12
C THR A 141 -13.01 -56.57 -31.95
N GLY A 142 -12.82 -56.84 -33.25
CA GLY A 142 -13.81 -57.55 -34.12
C GLY A 142 -13.99 -59.02 -33.71
N PRO A 143 -14.65 -59.92 -34.50
CA PRO A 143 -14.97 -59.84 -35.93
C PRO A 143 -16.40 -60.32 -36.35
N GLY A 144 -16.75 -60.10 -37.63
CA GLY A 144 -17.53 -61.04 -38.44
C GLY A 144 -19.07 -61.08 -38.28
N GLY A 145 -19.77 -60.84 -39.38
CA GLY A 145 -21.20 -61.12 -39.54
C GLY A 145 -21.66 -60.62 -40.91
N VAL A 146 -21.89 -61.58 -41.81
CA VAL A 146 -22.26 -61.46 -43.23
C VAL A 146 -23.38 -60.48 -43.55
#